data_AF-A0A9E0RSB1-F1
#
_entry.id   AF-A0A9E0RSB1-F1
#
_cell.length_a   1.000
_cell.length_b   1.000
_cell.length_c   1.000
_cell.angle_alpha   90.00
_cell.angle_beta   90.00
_cell.angle_gamma   90.00
#
_symmetry.space_group_name_H-M   'P 1'
#
loop_
_entity.id
_entity.type
_entity.pdbx_description
1 polymer ?
#
loop_
_entity_poly.entity_id
_entity_poly.type
_entity_poly.pdbx_seq_one_letter_code
_entity_poly.pdbx_strand_id
1 'polypeptide(L)'
;IELGYPSRLAFIGKDSQQDTMTALPAERRKLNAAADKIARSSAQRIVFHKAWQQRLEPIDNAASVVIHGGKTHGPHYELEGSVKFSRNRYLHITTDLWLSRFGPQAIGSDQAWPPLPPIPQRNGRRSSSGDYASIRAAQATRIVKMEEYRRMRSDEIHYLDHPLFGLLVTISKAEFGDNEADINDDEVADATAQNP
;
A
#
# COMPACT_ATOMS: atom_id res chain seq x y z
N ILE A 1 -7.42 17.41 -13.36
CA ILE A 1 -6.82 16.21 -12.75
C ILE A 1 -7.98 15.29 -12.40
N GLU A 2 -7.99 14.07 -12.92
CA GLU A 2 -8.98 13.05 -12.55
C GLU A 2 -8.45 12.24 -11.37
N LEU A 3 -9.28 12.07 -10.35
CA LEU A 3 -8.93 11.34 -9.12
C LEU A 3 -9.94 10.22 -8.94
N GLY A 4 -9.46 9.01 -8.71
CA GLY A 4 -10.33 7.85 -8.58
C GLY A 4 -9.57 6.59 -8.23
N TYR A 5 -10.35 5.57 -7.89
CA TYR A 5 -9.85 4.22 -7.65
C TYR A 5 -10.35 3.31 -8.78
N PRO A 6 -9.51 2.38 -9.27
CA PRO A 6 -9.94 1.43 -10.29
C PRO A 6 -10.96 0.43 -9.73
N SER A 7 -11.64 -0.29 -10.62
CA SER A 7 -12.73 -1.21 -10.24
C SER A 7 -12.29 -2.43 -9.44
N ARG A 8 -11.10 -2.98 -9.73
CA ARG A 8 -10.55 -4.14 -9.03
C ARG A 8 -9.51 -3.69 -8.00
N LEU A 9 -9.91 -3.75 -6.73
CA LEU A 9 -9.13 -3.31 -5.59
C LEU A 9 -8.70 -4.47 -4.71
N ALA A 10 -7.55 -4.30 -4.07
CA ALA A 10 -7.06 -5.16 -3.01
C ALA A 10 -6.53 -4.33 -1.84
N PHE A 11 -6.52 -4.91 -0.65
CA PHE A 11 -6.14 -4.22 0.58
C PHE A 11 -5.03 -4.98 1.32
N ILE A 12 -4.05 -4.25 1.86
CA ILE A 12 -2.94 -4.83 2.60
C ILE A 12 -3.42 -5.35 3.96
N GLY A 13 -3.31 -6.66 4.21
CA GLY A 13 -3.64 -7.31 5.49
C GLY A 13 -4.32 -8.67 5.31
N LYS A 14 -4.27 -9.54 6.32
CA LYS A 14 -5.01 -10.82 6.29
C LYS A 14 -6.44 -10.56 6.75
N ASP A 15 -7.44 -10.85 5.93
CA ASP A 15 -8.74 -11.34 6.39
C ASP A 15 -9.52 -12.00 5.23
N SER A 16 -10.00 -13.21 5.53
CA SER A 16 -10.99 -14.06 4.85
C SER A 16 -11.12 -14.04 3.32
N GLN A 17 -10.72 -15.20 2.75
CA GLN A 17 -11.26 -15.88 1.57
C GLN A 17 -11.04 -15.32 0.16
N GLN A 18 -10.60 -14.07 -0.04
CA GLN A 18 -10.33 -13.57 -1.41
C GLN A 18 -9.08 -12.69 -1.59
N ASP A 19 -8.42 -12.25 -0.51
CA ASP A 19 -7.21 -11.43 -0.62
C ASP A 19 -5.94 -12.22 -0.22
N THR A 20 -5.08 -12.52 -1.19
CA THR A 20 -3.79 -13.21 -1.00
C THR A 20 -2.67 -12.29 -0.46
N MET A 21 -3.03 -11.13 0.12
CA MET A 21 -2.07 -10.10 0.52
C MET A 21 -1.70 -10.20 2.00
N THR A 22 -0.53 -10.77 2.29
CA THR A 22 -0.03 -10.84 3.67
C THR A 22 0.87 -9.65 3.99
N ALA A 23 0.44 -8.77 4.88
CA ALA A 23 1.30 -7.70 5.39
C ALA A 23 2.53 -8.27 6.10
N LEU A 24 3.70 -7.70 5.82
CA LEU A 24 4.95 -8.03 6.49
C LEU A 24 5.22 -7.05 7.64
N PRO A 25 5.76 -7.53 8.77
CA PRO A 25 6.12 -6.66 9.89
C PRO A 25 7.28 -5.73 9.52
N ALA A 26 7.51 -4.70 10.32
CA ALA A 26 8.43 -3.61 9.98
C ALA A 26 9.87 -4.09 9.78
N GLU A 27 10.30 -5.05 10.57
CA GLU A 27 11.64 -5.64 10.60
C GLU A 27 11.95 -6.38 9.29
N ARG A 28 10.93 -6.87 8.58
CA ARG A 28 11.07 -7.61 7.32
C ARG A 28 11.00 -6.73 6.07
N ARG A 29 10.91 -5.40 6.21
CA ARG A 29 10.86 -4.48 5.07
C ARG A 29 12.27 -4.29 4.48
N LYS A 30 12.45 -4.66 3.21
CA LYS A 30 13.74 -4.50 2.49
C LYS A 30 14.24 -3.05 2.43
N LEU A 31 13.35 -2.06 2.53
CA LEU A 31 13.68 -0.63 2.39
C LEU A 31 13.93 0.10 3.71
N ASN A 32 14.08 -0.60 4.85
CA ASN A 32 14.35 0.04 6.15
C ASN A 32 15.60 0.94 6.12
N ALA A 33 16.71 0.46 5.56
CA ALA A 33 17.94 1.26 5.48
C ALA A 33 17.77 2.53 4.63
N ALA A 34 16.94 2.48 3.57
CA ALA A 34 16.62 3.66 2.76
C ALA A 34 15.70 4.62 3.55
N ALA A 35 14.70 4.08 4.25
CA ALA A 35 13.82 4.84 5.11
C ALA A 35 14.60 5.58 6.22
N ASP A 36 15.55 4.93 6.87
CA ASP A 36 16.38 5.55 7.91
C ASP A 36 17.23 6.70 7.37
N LYS A 37 17.78 6.57 6.16
CA LYS A 37 18.52 7.66 5.51
C LYS A 37 17.61 8.86 5.22
N ILE A 38 16.40 8.62 4.72
CA ILE A 38 15.42 9.68 4.46
C ILE A 38 15.00 10.36 5.76
N ALA A 39 14.73 9.58 6.81
CA ALA A 39 14.32 10.10 8.12
C ALA A 39 15.39 10.97 8.80
N ARG A 40 16.68 10.76 8.49
CA ARG A 40 17.79 11.60 8.96
C ARG A 40 17.94 12.91 8.18
N SER A 41 17.35 13.02 6.99
CA SER A 41 17.36 14.24 6.20
C SER A 41 16.17 15.12 6.59
N SER A 42 16.41 16.41 6.86
CA SER A 42 15.32 17.35 7.14
C SER A 42 14.53 17.76 5.88
N ALA A 43 14.99 17.39 4.68
CA ALA A 43 14.38 17.80 3.42
C ALA A 43 13.16 16.96 3.03
N GLN A 44 13.03 15.75 3.57
CA GLN A 44 12.01 14.78 3.16
C GLN A 44 11.35 14.14 4.38
N ARG A 45 10.11 13.67 4.19
CA ARG A 45 9.37 12.93 5.21
C ARG A 45 8.70 11.72 4.60
N ILE A 46 8.78 10.59 5.30
CA ILE A 46 8.08 9.37 4.93
C ILE A 46 6.59 9.54 5.29
N VAL A 47 5.73 9.44 4.29
CA VAL A 47 4.26 9.47 4.45
C VAL A 47 3.65 8.06 4.48
N PHE A 48 4.32 7.09 3.85
CA PHE A 48 3.89 5.70 3.80
C PHE A 48 5.11 4.78 3.65
N HIS A 49 5.16 3.71 4.44
CA HIS A 49 6.15 2.65 4.29
C HIS A 49 5.54 1.32 4.77
N LYS A 50 5.33 0.38 3.86
CA LYS A 50 4.84 -0.97 4.14
C LYS A 50 5.55 -1.97 3.23
N ALA A 51 5.56 -3.24 3.65
CA ALA A 51 5.87 -4.37 2.80
C ALA A 51 4.78 -5.42 2.99
N TRP A 52 4.53 -6.21 1.95
CA TRP A 52 3.57 -7.30 1.96
C TRP A 52 3.96 -8.34 0.92
N GLN A 53 3.42 -9.54 1.07
CA GLN A 53 3.48 -10.61 0.09
C GLN A 53 2.15 -10.65 -0.65
N GLN A 54 2.19 -10.88 -1.97
CA GLN A 54 1.01 -11.06 -2.80
C GLN A 54 1.34 -11.99 -3.97
N ARG A 55 0.33 -12.66 -4.52
CA ARG A 55 0.44 -13.31 -5.82
C ARG A 55 0.42 -12.24 -6.93
N LEU A 56 1.33 -12.35 -7.89
CA LEU A 56 1.32 -11.49 -9.07
C LEU A 56 0.52 -12.13 -10.19
N GLU A 57 -0.43 -11.38 -10.73
CA GLU A 57 -1.30 -11.76 -11.84
C GLU A 57 -0.90 -11.00 -13.12
N PRO A 58 -1.34 -11.47 -14.30
CA PRO A 58 -1.28 -10.69 -15.53
C PRO A 58 -1.97 -9.34 -15.40
N ILE A 59 -1.55 -8.33 -16.19
CA ILE A 59 -2.00 -6.95 -16.06
C ILE A 59 -3.53 -6.76 -16.11
N ASP A 60 -4.24 -7.59 -16.87
CA ASP A 60 -5.70 -7.53 -17.05
C ASP A 60 -6.47 -8.08 -15.82
N ASN A 61 -5.81 -8.92 -15.03
CA ASN A 61 -6.40 -9.57 -13.84
C ASN A 61 -5.87 -9.00 -12.53
N ALA A 62 -4.71 -8.33 -12.55
CA ALA A 62 -4.07 -7.78 -11.36
C ALA A 62 -4.94 -6.72 -10.67
N ALA A 63 -5.13 -6.89 -9.36
CA ALA A 63 -5.81 -5.90 -8.53
C ALA A 63 -4.90 -4.72 -8.21
N SER A 64 -5.51 -3.55 -8.02
CA SER A 64 -4.79 -2.36 -7.56
C SER A 64 -4.88 -2.27 -6.04
N VAL A 65 -3.72 -2.20 -5.41
CA VAL A 65 -3.57 -2.11 -3.96
C VAL A 65 -3.90 -0.70 -3.54
N VAL A 66 -4.90 -0.54 -2.67
CA VAL A 66 -5.26 0.77 -2.11
C VAL A 66 -4.15 1.25 -1.18
N ILE A 67 -3.68 2.47 -1.41
CA ILE A 67 -2.65 3.15 -0.63
C ILE A 67 -3.26 4.38 0.03
N HIS A 68 -3.02 4.49 1.33
CA HIS A 68 -3.31 5.69 2.10
C HIS A 68 -2.28 5.85 3.23
N GLY A 69 -1.89 7.09 3.53
CA GLY A 69 -0.86 7.37 4.53
C GLY A 69 -0.64 8.85 4.80
N GLY A 70 0.24 9.15 5.75
CA GLY A 70 0.49 10.51 6.21
C GLY A 70 -0.58 11.01 7.18
N LYS A 71 -0.77 12.33 7.24
CA LYS A 71 -1.72 12.97 8.17
C LYS A 71 -3.16 12.79 7.70
N THR A 72 -4.07 12.52 8.62
CA THR A 72 -5.52 12.43 8.36
C THR A 72 -6.18 13.80 8.42
N HIS A 73 -7.11 14.07 7.51
CA HIS A 73 -7.92 15.28 7.43
C HIS A 73 -9.37 14.89 7.10
N GLY A 74 -10.23 14.87 8.12
CA GLY A 74 -11.58 14.32 7.98
C GLY A 74 -11.51 12.84 7.58
N PRO A 75 -12.20 12.41 6.50
CA PRO A 75 -12.15 11.03 6.03
C PRO A 75 -10.96 10.74 5.10
N HIS A 76 -10.10 11.73 4.84
CA HIS A 76 -9.01 11.65 3.87
C HIS A 76 -7.63 11.58 4.52
N TYR A 77 -6.65 11.14 3.73
CA TYR A 77 -5.24 11.12 4.08
C TYR A 77 -4.44 12.05 3.17
N GLU A 78 -3.29 12.48 3.66
CA GLU A 78 -2.35 13.28 2.88
C GLU A 78 -1.87 12.55 1.62
N LEU A 79 -1.57 11.25 1.70
CA LEU A 79 -1.30 10.40 0.54
C LEU A 79 -2.45 9.42 0.37
N GLU A 80 -2.96 9.32 -0.86
CA GLU A 80 -4.04 8.42 -1.26
C GLU A 80 -3.82 7.90 -2.69
N GLY A 81 -4.59 6.87 -3.08
CA GLY A 81 -4.60 6.31 -4.42
C GLY A 81 -4.32 4.82 -4.44
N SER A 82 -3.75 4.33 -5.54
CA SER A 82 -3.49 2.91 -5.70
C SER A 82 -2.20 2.61 -6.46
N VAL A 83 -1.65 1.43 -6.18
CA VAL A 83 -0.53 0.85 -6.93
C VAL A 83 -0.92 -0.52 -7.42
N LYS A 84 -0.64 -0.82 -8.68
CA LYS A 84 -0.86 -2.14 -9.27
C LYS A 84 0.48 -2.76 -9.61
N PHE A 85 0.64 -4.02 -9.22
CA PHE A 85 1.79 -4.82 -9.59
C PHE A 85 1.32 -5.98 -10.45
N SER A 86 1.93 -6.15 -11.62
CA SER A 86 1.55 -7.20 -12.56
C SER A 86 2.76 -7.91 -13.14
N ARG A 87 2.55 -9.14 -13.61
CA ARG A 87 3.58 -9.92 -14.28
C ARG A 87 3.01 -10.67 -15.47
N ASN A 88 3.39 -10.23 -16.67
CA ASN A 88 3.31 -11.03 -17.89
C ASN A 88 4.73 -11.55 -18.20
N ARG A 89 5.36 -11.08 -19.28
CA ARG A 89 6.80 -11.35 -19.57
C ARG A 89 7.74 -10.60 -18.62
N TYR A 90 7.30 -9.47 -18.10
CA TYR A 90 8.08 -8.61 -17.21
C TYR A 90 7.24 -8.16 -16.02
N LEU A 91 7.92 -7.81 -14.93
CA LEU A 91 7.31 -7.13 -13.80
C LEU A 91 6.98 -5.70 -14.19
N HIS A 92 5.79 -5.24 -13.84
CA HIS A 92 5.38 -3.85 -14.01
C HIS A 92 4.80 -3.30 -12.71
N ILE A 93 4.96 -2.00 -12.53
CA ILE A 93 4.21 -1.19 -11.59
C ILE A 93 3.39 -0.16 -12.37
N THR A 94 2.13 -0.01 -11.99
CA THR A 94 1.30 1.15 -12.32
C THR A 94 1.05 1.90 -11.02
N THR A 95 1.25 3.21 -11.01
CA THR A 95 0.86 4.07 -9.88
C THR A 95 -0.24 5.03 -10.35
N ASP A 96 -1.24 5.23 -9.50
CA ASP A 96 -2.14 6.37 -9.55
C ASP A 96 -2.27 6.86 -8.11
N LEU A 97 -1.34 7.74 -7.72
CA LEU A 97 -1.19 8.24 -6.36
C LEU A 97 -1.38 9.75 -6.35
N TRP A 98 -2.03 10.28 -5.32
CA TRP A 98 -2.10 11.72 -5.11
C TRP A 98 -1.70 12.11 -3.69
N LEU A 99 -0.93 13.19 -3.62
CA LEU A 99 -0.59 13.88 -2.38
C LEU A 99 -1.44 15.16 -2.27
N SER A 100 -2.23 15.23 -1.20
CA SER A 100 -3.14 16.32 -0.90
C SER A 100 -2.64 17.13 0.29
N ARG A 101 -2.64 18.45 0.14
CA ARG A 101 -2.49 19.39 1.27
C ARG A 101 -3.85 19.97 1.62
N PHE A 102 -4.08 20.10 2.90
CA PHE A 102 -5.30 20.65 3.46
C PHE A 102 -4.96 21.91 4.24
N GLY A 103 -5.86 22.88 4.22
CA GLY A 103 -5.67 24.14 4.91
C GLY A 103 -6.85 25.07 4.66
N PRO A 104 -6.86 26.25 5.30
CA PRO A 104 -7.83 27.28 4.94
C PRO A 104 -7.69 27.60 3.45
N GLN A 105 -8.78 27.55 2.71
CA GLN A 105 -8.79 28.02 1.34
C GLN A 105 -8.37 29.50 1.36
N ALA A 106 -7.38 29.86 0.56
CA ALA A 106 -6.94 31.25 0.50
C ALA A 106 -8.10 32.10 -0.02
N ILE A 107 -8.48 33.14 0.73
CA ILE A 107 -9.51 34.09 0.32
C ILE A 107 -9.04 34.72 -1.01
N GLY A 108 -9.83 34.55 -2.08
CA GLY A 108 -9.49 35.02 -3.42
C GLY A 108 -8.71 34.05 -4.30
N SER A 109 -8.56 32.77 -3.92
CA SER A 109 -8.00 31.77 -4.85
C SER A 109 -9.05 31.33 -5.87
N ASP A 110 -8.83 31.63 -7.15
CA ASP A 110 -9.63 31.09 -8.26
C ASP A 110 -9.35 29.58 -8.52
N GLN A 111 -8.29 29.04 -7.91
CA GLN A 111 -7.92 27.64 -8.05
C GLN A 111 -8.86 26.74 -7.22
N ALA A 112 -9.92 26.25 -7.86
CA ALA A 112 -10.74 25.18 -7.34
C ALA A 112 -10.07 23.82 -7.61
N TRP A 113 -9.78 23.06 -6.56
CA TRP A 113 -9.36 21.67 -6.68
C TRP A 113 -10.59 20.75 -6.76
N PRO A 114 -10.51 19.63 -7.51
CA PRO A 114 -11.61 18.67 -7.53
C PRO A 114 -11.81 18.06 -6.13
N PRO A 115 -13.04 17.63 -5.79
CA PRO A 115 -13.27 16.89 -4.56
C PRO A 115 -12.46 15.59 -4.57
N LEU A 116 -11.96 15.18 -3.40
CA LEU A 116 -11.27 13.91 -3.25
C LEU A 116 -12.28 12.74 -3.35
N PRO A 117 -11.94 11.65 -4.04
CA PRO A 117 -12.82 10.49 -4.15
C PRO A 117 -12.93 9.78 -2.80
N PRO A 118 -14.10 9.21 -2.46
CA PRO A 118 -14.25 8.46 -1.21
C PRO A 118 -13.26 7.30 -1.16
N ILE A 119 -12.60 7.12 -0.01
CA ILE A 119 -11.65 6.01 0.17
C ILE A 119 -12.41 4.68 0.14
N PRO A 120 -12.01 3.72 -0.72
CA PRO A 120 -12.61 2.39 -0.76
C PRO A 120 -12.53 1.70 0.60
N GLN A 121 -13.66 1.17 1.05
CA GLN A 121 -13.76 0.45 2.31
C GLN A 121 -13.62 -1.05 2.07
N ARG A 122 -12.74 -1.72 2.83
CA ARG A 122 -12.46 -3.16 2.69
C ARG A 122 -13.71 -4.05 2.78
N ASN A 123 -14.62 -3.74 3.71
CA ASN A 123 -15.78 -4.58 4.00
C ASN A 123 -17.10 -3.98 3.49
N GLY A 124 -17.05 -3.05 2.54
CA GLY A 124 -18.26 -2.43 1.99
C GLY A 124 -19.17 -1.80 3.04
N ARG A 125 -18.64 -1.37 4.20
CA ARG A 125 -19.39 -0.59 5.19
C ARG A 125 -20.01 0.58 4.43
N ARG A 126 -21.34 0.54 4.25
CA ARG A 126 -22.07 1.59 3.56
C ARG A 126 -21.82 2.87 4.32
N SER A 127 -21.19 3.84 3.67
CA SER A 127 -20.98 5.18 4.20
C SER A 127 -22.31 5.67 4.77
N SER A 128 -22.34 5.89 6.08
CA SER A 128 -23.50 6.44 6.77
C SER A 128 -23.73 7.87 6.27
N SER A 129 -24.96 8.37 6.36
CA SER A 129 -25.32 9.74 5.94
C SER A 129 -24.42 10.84 6.56
N GLY A 130 -23.79 10.57 7.71
CA GLY A 130 -22.80 11.45 8.34
C GLY A 130 -21.43 11.49 7.64
N ASP A 131 -21.03 10.43 6.95
CA ASP A 131 -19.74 10.34 6.26
C ASP A 131 -19.67 11.28 5.05
N TYR A 132 -20.81 11.54 4.39
CA TYR A 132 -20.89 12.45 3.23
C TYR A 132 -20.65 13.92 3.58
N ALA A 133 -21.03 14.35 4.79
CA ALA A 133 -20.76 15.70 5.27
C ALA A 133 -19.25 15.90 5.54
N SER A 134 -18.59 14.89 6.12
CA SER A 134 -17.14 14.87 6.31
C SER A 134 -16.34 14.76 5.00
N ILE A 135 -16.85 14.07 3.97
CA ILE A 135 -16.23 14.02 2.64
C ILE A 135 -16.24 15.41 1.97
N ARG A 136 -17.29 16.22 2.16
CA ARG A 136 -17.33 17.61 1.69
C ARG A 136 -16.48 18.59 2.51
N ALA A 137 -16.12 18.23 3.75
CA ALA A 137 -15.37 19.09 4.66
C ALA A 137 -13.85 19.09 4.40
N ALA A 138 -13.30 18.04 3.79
CA ALA A 138 -11.88 17.96 3.46
C ALA A 138 -11.55 18.70 2.16
N GLN A 139 -11.47 20.03 2.24
CA GLN A 139 -11.08 20.85 1.09
C GLN A 139 -9.56 20.83 0.92
N ALA A 140 -9.08 20.11 -0.08
CA ALA A 140 -7.68 20.16 -0.46
C ALA A 140 -7.35 21.54 -1.04
N THR A 141 -6.28 22.16 -0.55
CA THR A 141 -5.75 23.43 -1.06
C THR A 141 -4.67 23.21 -2.11
N ARG A 142 -4.17 21.98 -2.23
CA ARG A 142 -3.28 21.54 -3.31
C ARG A 142 -3.37 20.04 -3.50
N ILE A 143 -3.42 19.59 -4.75
CA ILE A 143 -3.33 18.18 -5.11
C ILE A 143 -2.18 17.98 -6.08
N VAL A 144 -1.37 16.98 -5.83
CA VAL A 144 -0.26 16.56 -6.69
C VAL A 144 -0.49 15.10 -7.05
N LYS A 145 -0.55 14.77 -8.34
CA LYS A 145 -0.80 13.39 -8.81
C LYS A 145 0.44 12.80 -9.47
N MET A 146 0.75 11.55 -9.15
CA MET A 146 1.75 10.70 -9.81
C MET A 146 1.01 9.56 -10.51
N GLU A 147 1.03 9.59 -11.84
CA GLU A 147 0.49 8.54 -12.69
C GLU A 147 1.62 7.99 -13.57
N GLU A 148 2.09 6.79 -13.26
CA GLU A 148 3.21 6.17 -13.96
C GLU A 148 2.92 4.71 -14.29
N TYR A 149 3.42 4.27 -15.45
CA TYR A 149 3.50 2.86 -15.82
C TYR A 149 4.93 2.55 -16.22
N ARG A 150 5.56 1.59 -15.54
CA ARG A 150 6.95 1.23 -15.83
C ARG A 150 7.25 -0.24 -15.59
N ARG A 151 8.18 -0.73 -16.40
CA ARG A 151 8.80 -2.04 -16.18
C ARG A 151 9.75 -1.98 -14.99
N MET A 152 9.74 -3.06 -14.23
CA MET A 152 10.51 -3.29 -13.02
C MET A 152 11.45 -4.48 -13.22
N ARG A 153 12.50 -4.54 -12.40
CA ARG A 153 13.36 -5.71 -12.24
C ARG A 153 13.22 -6.23 -10.81
N SER A 154 13.30 -7.55 -10.65
CA SER A 154 13.27 -8.16 -9.32
C SER A 154 14.52 -7.77 -8.56
N ASP A 155 14.37 -7.50 -7.26
CA ASP A 155 15.44 -7.18 -6.32
C ASP A 155 16.24 -5.91 -6.66
N GLU A 156 15.71 -5.08 -7.56
CA GLU A 156 16.21 -3.74 -7.83
C GLU A 156 15.30 -2.68 -7.19
N ILE A 157 15.92 -1.67 -6.57
CA ILE A 157 15.21 -0.50 -6.07
C ILE A 157 14.94 0.43 -7.25
N HIS A 158 13.66 0.73 -7.49
CA HIS A 158 13.25 1.74 -8.44
C HIS A 158 12.76 2.99 -7.71
N TYR A 159 13.15 4.14 -8.25
CA TYR A 159 12.67 5.45 -7.85
C TYR A 159 11.73 6.00 -8.92
N LEU A 160 10.51 6.35 -8.52
CA LEU A 160 9.54 7.10 -9.33
C LEU A 160 9.46 8.49 -8.72
N ASP A 161 9.80 9.51 -9.49
CA ASP A 161 9.93 10.87 -8.99
C ASP A 161 8.77 11.73 -9.44
N HIS A 162 8.24 12.51 -8.52
CA HIS A 162 7.45 13.68 -8.82
C HIS A 162 8.08 14.87 -8.09
N PRO A 163 8.13 16.09 -8.67
CA PRO A 163 8.75 17.28 -8.06
C PRO A 163 8.35 17.63 -6.61
N LEU A 164 7.31 17.01 -6.06
CA LEU A 164 6.77 17.29 -4.73
C LEU A 164 6.66 16.04 -3.83
N PHE A 165 6.79 14.83 -4.38
CA PHE A 165 6.88 13.57 -3.63
C PHE A 165 7.46 12.47 -4.52
N GLY A 166 8.11 11.46 -3.93
CA GLY A 166 8.65 10.33 -4.68
C GLY A 166 8.22 8.99 -4.10
N LEU A 167 8.40 7.93 -4.88
CA LEU A 167 8.18 6.54 -4.45
C LEU A 167 9.47 5.75 -4.62
N LEU A 168 9.93 5.12 -3.53
CA LEU A 168 10.90 4.03 -3.60
C LEU A 168 10.15 2.70 -3.52
N VAL A 169 10.41 1.81 -4.46
CA VAL A 169 9.74 0.52 -4.56
C VAL A 169 10.70 -0.56 -5.01
N THR A 170 10.57 -1.75 -4.42
CA THR A 170 11.29 -2.96 -4.81
C THR A 170 10.30 -4.13 -4.78
N ILE A 171 10.50 -5.09 -5.67
CA ILE A 171 9.72 -6.33 -5.72
C ILE A 171 10.74 -7.46 -5.67
N SER A 172 10.54 -8.43 -4.78
CA SER A 172 11.39 -9.62 -4.70
C SER A 172 10.53 -10.87 -4.67
N LYS A 173 11.13 -12.01 -5.03
CA LYS A 173 10.51 -13.30 -4.72
C LYS A 173 10.31 -13.40 -3.21
N ALA A 174 9.17 -13.96 -2.80
CA ALA A 174 8.95 -14.30 -1.40
C ALA A 174 9.80 -15.53 -1.07
N GLU A 175 10.66 -15.42 -0.06
CA GLU A 175 11.33 -16.58 0.52
C GLU A 175 10.28 -17.37 1.30
N PHE A 176 9.99 -18.59 0.86
CA PHE A 176 9.30 -19.58 1.67
C PHE A 176 10.35 -20.11 2.63
N GLY A 177 10.19 -19.86 3.92
CA GLY A 177 11.09 -20.45 4.91
C GLY A 177 10.80 -21.94 4.99
N ASP A 178 11.82 -22.75 4.69
CA ASP A 178 11.85 -24.19 4.97
C ASP A 178 11.88 -24.39 6.50
N ASN A 179 10.75 -24.15 7.17
CA ASN A 179 10.56 -24.59 8.56
C ASN A 179 9.92 -25.99 8.52
N GLU A 180 10.72 -26.97 8.11
CA GLU A 180 10.40 -28.40 8.17
C GLU A 180 11.51 -29.17 8.91
N ALA A 181 12.14 -28.52 9.88
CA ALA A 181 13.11 -29.13 10.78
C ALA A 181 12.81 -28.67 12.21
N ASP A 182 11.84 -29.33 12.85
CA ASP A 182 11.70 -29.43 14.32
C ASP A 182 10.47 -30.31 14.68
N ILE A 183 10.31 -31.44 14.00
CA ILE A 183 9.58 -32.58 14.58
C ILE A 183 10.68 -33.57 14.99
N ASN A 184 11.10 -33.50 16.25
CA ASN A 184 11.93 -34.53 16.85
C ASN A 184 11.11 -35.81 16.93
N ASP A 185 11.41 -36.78 16.07
CA ASP A 185 10.88 -38.15 16.10
C ASP A 185 11.51 -39.01 17.23
N ASP A 186 11.99 -38.40 18.31
CA ASP A 186 12.65 -39.10 19.42
C ASP A 186 11.70 -39.46 20.59
N GLU A 187 10.37 -39.33 20.42
CA GLU A 187 9.38 -39.75 21.44
C GLU A 187 8.41 -40.83 20.93
N VAL A 188 8.94 -41.87 20.27
CA VAL A 188 8.21 -43.11 19.95
C VAL A 188 9.01 -44.35 20.37
N ALA A 189 9.42 -44.41 21.64
CA ALA A 189 9.96 -45.66 22.21
C ALA A 189 9.89 -45.74 23.74
N ASP A 190 8.78 -45.37 24.40
CA ASP A 190 8.59 -45.79 25.80
C ASP A 190 7.11 -45.90 26.24
N ALA A 191 6.31 -46.64 25.48
CA ALA A 191 4.96 -47.03 25.91
C ALA A 191 4.60 -48.44 25.43
N THR A 192 5.47 -49.42 25.70
CA THR A 192 5.09 -50.84 25.53
C THR A 192 5.86 -51.76 26.48
N ALA A 193 5.77 -51.54 27.79
CA ALA A 193 5.99 -52.62 28.76
C ALA A 193 5.58 -52.16 30.17
N GLN A 194 4.36 -52.50 30.58
CA GLN A 194 4.05 -53.01 31.94
C GLN A 194 2.52 -53.10 32.10
N ASN A 195 1.99 -54.21 31.63
CA ASN A 195 0.90 -54.89 32.32
C ASN A 195 1.57 -56.05 33.08
N PRO A 196 1.22 -56.26 34.35
CA PRO A 196 0.25 -57.32 34.63
C PRO A 196 -0.87 -56.93 35.61
#